data_AF-A0A820RAB4-F1
#
_entry.id   AF-A0A820RAB4-F1
#
_cell.length_a   1.000
_cell.length_b   1.000
_cell.length_c   1.000
_cell.angle_alpha   90.00
_cell.angle_beta   90.00
_cell.angle_gamma   90.00
#
_symmetry.space_group_name_H-M   'P 1'
#
loop_
_entity.id
_entity.type
_entity.pdbx_description
1 polymer ?
#
loop_
_entity_poly.entity_id
_entity_poly.type
_entity_poly.pdbx_seq_one_letter_code
_entity_poly.pdbx_strand_id
1 'polypeptide(L)'
;VATLLPGVSNEIPSHVKERPVMMYTIFGRSMHVFGQDYPAKPQDKEFAEKFYKLLTDVLLPEGLVKPNKVCKISGGLNAVEHGFKQMMDNKVAAEKLVYTLAETTNN
;
A
#
# COMPACT_ATOMS: atom_id res chain seq x y z
N VAL A 1 2.09 -11.45 -1.70
CA VAL A 1 3.32 -10.63 -1.59
C VAL A 1 3.72 -10.64 -0.13
N ALA A 2 4.82 -11.31 0.20
CA ALA A 2 5.39 -11.22 1.54
C ALA A 2 6.39 -10.06 1.54
N THR A 3 6.16 -9.08 2.40
CA THR A 3 7.19 -8.06 2.70
C THR A 3 8.14 -8.68 3.70
N LEU A 4 9.35 -9.01 3.26
CA LEU A 4 10.43 -9.33 4.18
C LEU A 4 10.95 -8.00 4.70
N LEU A 5 10.73 -7.74 5.99
CA LEU A 5 11.43 -6.65 6.66
C LEU A 5 12.94 -6.96 6.62
N PRO A 6 13.80 -5.95 6.54
CA PRO A 6 15.24 -6.16 6.66
C PRO A 6 15.48 -7.02 7.89
N GLY A 7 16.13 -8.17 7.70
CA GLY A 7 16.42 -9.08 8.78
C GLY A 7 17.24 -8.37 9.86
N VAL A 8 16.86 -8.55 11.13
CA VAL A 8 17.69 -8.11 12.26
C VAL A 8 18.96 -8.94 12.42
N SER A 9 19.06 -10.10 11.75
CA SER A 9 20.22 -11.00 11.88
C SER A 9 21.21 -10.84 10.72
N ASN A 10 22.49 -10.72 11.08
CA ASN A 10 23.64 -10.71 10.17
C ASN A 10 23.92 -12.09 9.53
N GLU A 11 22.92 -12.94 9.32
CA GLU A 11 23.08 -14.32 8.87
C GLU A 11 22.78 -14.51 7.38
N ILE A 12 23.02 -13.48 6.56
CA ILE A 12 22.95 -13.64 5.10
C ILE A 12 24.26 -14.32 4.65
N PRO A 13 24.20 -15.51 4.01
CA PRO A 13 25.39 -16.17 3.50
C PRO A 13 26.17 -15.26 2.55
N SER A 14 27.51 -15.31 2.61
CA SER A 14 28.40 -14.40 1.87
C SER A 14 28.24 -14.41 0.34
N HIS A 15 27.63 -15.46 -0.22
CA HIS A 15 27.34 -15.58 -1.64
C HIS A 15 25.97 -15.00 -2.06
N VAL A 16 25.18 -14.49 -1.11
CA VAL A 16 23.86 -13.89 -1.36
C VAL A 16 23.96 -12.37 -1.27
N LYS A 17 23.48 -11.68 -2.30
CA LYS A 17 23.40 -10.22 -2.34
C LYS A 17 21.96 -9.77 -2.15
N GLU A 18 21.67 -9.18 -0.99
CA GLU A 18 20.38 -8.56 -0.72
C GLU A 18 20.26 -7.20 -1.44
N ARG A 19 19.05 -6.90 -1.92
CA ARG A 19 18.67 -5.57 -2.40
C ARG A 19 17.33 -5.19 -1.79
N PRO A 20 17.31 -4.50 -0.65
CA PRO A 20 16.05 -4.05 -0.06
C PRO A 20 15.41 -2.99 -0.97
N VAL A 21 14.15 -3.22 -1.35
CA VAL A 21 13.33 -2.26 -2.09
C VAL A 21 12.36 -1.63 -1.09
N MET A 22 12.57 -0.35 -0.80
CA MET A 22 11.71 0.38 0.12
C MET A 22 10.68 1.18 -0.66
N MET A 23 9.46 0.63 -0.82
CA MET A 23 8.42 1.21 -1.65
C MET A 23 8.12 2.68 -1.35
N TYR A 24 8.26 3.12 -0.09
CA TYR A 24 7.93 4.49 0.30
C TYR A 24 8.90 5.56 -0.23
N THR A 25 10.08 5.19 -0.77
CA THR A 25 10.99 6.14 -1.42
C THR A 25 10.41 6.72 -2.71
N ILE A 26 9.35 6.14 -3.27
CA ILE A 26 8.60 6.69 -4.42
C ILE A 26 8.06 8.11 -4.17
N PHE A 27 7.92 8.52 -2.92
CA PHE A 27 7.51 9.89 -2.59
C PHE A 27 8.66 10.90 -2.70
N GLY A 28 9.88 10.45 -2.98
CA GLY A 28 11.09 11.29 -3.08
C GLY A 28 11.52 11.91 -1.76
N ARG A 29 11.17 11.28 -0.63
CA ARG A 29 11.48 11.76 0.72
C ARG A 29 12.38 10.75 1.43
N SER A 30 13.26 11.24 2.30
CA SER A 30 13.94 10.40 3.27
C SER A 30 12.98 10.00 4.39
N MET A 31 13.22 8.86 5.01
CA MET A 31 12.38 8.35 6.08
C MET A 31 13.17 7.46 7.02
N HIS A 32 12.82 7.52 8.31
CA HIS A 32 13.32 6.62 9.32
C HIS A 32 12.20 5.65 9.69
N VAL A 33 12.32 4.38 9.30
CA VAL A 33 11.31 3.34 9.59
C VAL A 33 11.98 2.03 9.94
N PHE A 34 11.36 1.26 10.83
CA PHE A 34 11.89 -0.03 11.30
C PHE A 34 13.32 0.05 11.86
N GLY A 35 13.67 1.18 12.48
CA GLY A 35 15.02 1.43 13.03
C GLY A 35 16.11 1.61 11.96
N GLN A 36 15.73 1.87 10.71
CA GLN A 36 16.64 2.06 9.58
C GLN A 36 16.37 3.39 8.86
N ASP A 37 17.43 4.04 8.41
CA ASP A 37 17.35 5.24 7.59
C ASP A 37 17.30 4.89 6.10
N TYR A 38 16.28 5.39 5.43
CA TYR A 38 16.13 5.29 3.99
C TYR A 38 16.26 6.68 3.38
N PRO A 39 17.33 6.97 2.63
CA PRO A 39 17.47 8.25 1.96
C PRO A 39 16.46 8.38 0.83
N ALA A 40 16.15 9.63 0.45
CA ALA A 40 15.36 9.89 -0.74
C ALA A 40 16.07 9.33 -1.99
N LYS A 41 15.31 8.68 -2.87
CA LYS A 41 15.80 8.14 -4.14
C LYS A 41 15.03 8.79 -5.29
N PRO A 42 15.59 9.82 -5.95
CA PRO A 42 14.89 10.54 -7.04
C PRO A 42 14.38 9.62 -8.15
N GLN A 43 15.11 8.54 -8.46
CA GLN A 43 14.76 7.56 -9.47
C GLN A 43 13.48 6.80 -9.15
N ASP A 44 13.24 6.49 -7.86
CA ASP A 44 12.03 5.79 -7.43
C ASP A 44 10.81 6.69 -7.59
N LYS A 45 10.97 8.00 -7.33
CA LYS A 45 9.93 9.00 -7.56
C LYS A 45 9.62 9.15 -9.05
N GLU A 46 10.65 9.31 -9.88
CA GLU A 46 10.48 9.43 -11.34
C GLU A 46 9.77 8.19 -11.92
N PHE A 47 10.15 7.00 -11.46
CA PHE A 47 9.48 5.76 -11.85
C PHE A 47 8.01 5.77 -11.45
N ALA A 48 7.70 6.13 -10.20
CA ALA A 48 6.34 6.14 -9.71
C ALA A 48 5.45 7.15 -10.44
N GLU A 49 5.95 8.35 -10.74
CA GLU A 49 5.23 9.34 -11.53
C GLU A 49 4.87 8.80 -12.93
N LYS A 50 5.83 8.16 -13.61
CA LYS A 50 5.59 7.52 -14.92
C LYS A 50 4.59 6.37 -14.80
N PHE A 51 4.73 5.53 -13.78
CA PHE A 51 3.87 4.38 -13.58
C PHE A 51 2.43 4.78 -13.22
N TYR A 52 2.23 5.74 -12.32
CA TYR A 52 0.89 6.22 -11.96
C TYR A 52 0.20 6.92 -13.11
N LYS A 53 0.96 7.62 -13.98
CA LYS A 53 0.43 8.16 -15.24
C LYS A 53 -0.05 7.04 -16.16
N LEU A 54 0.78 6.02 -16.40
CA LEU A 54 0.40 4.84 -17.20
C LEU A 54 -0.83 4.12 -16.62
N LEU A 55 -0.86 3.95 -15.30
CA LEU A 55 -1.96 3.29 -14.60
C LEU A 55 -3.28 4.04 -14.79
N THR A 56 -3.27 5.36 -14.64
CA THR A 56 -4.46 6.21 -14.71
C THR A 56 -4.92 6.45 -16.15
N ASP A 57 -4.00 6.69 -17.07
CA ASP A 57 -4.32 7.08 -18.44
C ASP A 57 -4.63 5.86 -19.33
N VAL A 58 -4.10 4.67 -19.01
CA VAL A 58 -4.16 3.48 -19.89
C VAL A 58 -4.65 2.24 -19.17
N LEU A 59 -3.93 1.76 -18.14
CA LEU A 59 -4.16 0.41 -17.61
C LEU A 59 -5.53 0.24 -16.93
N LEU A 60 -6.00 1.26 -16.22
CA LEU A 60 -7.32 1.25 -15.59
C LEU A 60 -8.45 1.50 -16.61
N PRO A 61 -8.41 2.51 -17.49
CA PRO A 61 -9.44 2.72 -18.51
C PRO A 61 -9.63 1.54 -19.46
N GLU A 62 -8.53 0.91 -19.89
CA GLU A 62 -8.56 -0.25 -20.79
C GLU A 62 -8.88 -1.58 -20.06
N GLY A 63 -8.96 -1.56 -18.72
CA GLY A 63 -9.26 -2.74 -17.92
C GLY A 63 -8.17 -3.82 -17.90
N LEU A 64 -6.94 -3.46 -18.30
CA LEU A 64 -5.75 -4.32 -18.24
C LEU A 64 -5.33 -4.60 -16.79
N VAL A 65 -5.61 -3.65 -15.89
CA VAL A 65 -5.50 -3.82 -14.45
C VAL A 65 -6.88 -3.63 -13.84
N LYS A 66 -7.32 -4.57 -13.00
CA LYS A 66 -8.60 -4.52 -12.30
C LYS A 66 -8.38 -4.48 -10.79
N PRO A 67 -9.11 -3.64 -10.04
CA PRO A 67 -9.05 -3.67 -8.59
C PRO A 67 -9.69 -4.95 -8.06
N ASN A 68 -9.39 -5.29 -6.80
CA ASN A 68 -10.14 -6.31 -6.07
C ASN A 68 -11.63 -5.93 -5.99
N LYS A 69 -12.49 -6.92 -5.75
CA LYS A 69 -13.92 -6.69 -5.56
C LYS A 69 -14.14 -5.66 -4.45
N VAL A 70 -14.92 -4.62 -4.74
CA VAL A 70 -15.18 -3.53 -3.81
C VAL A 70 -16.37 -3.88 -2.92
N CYS A 71 -16.19 -3.80 -1.61
CA CYS A 71 -17.24 -3.89 -0.61
C CYS A 71 -17.43 -2.52 0.03
N LYS A 72 -18.51 -1.82 -0.35
CA LYS A 72 -18.80 -0.48 0.18
C LYS A 72 -19.47 -0.59 1.54
N ILE A 73 -18.93 0.07 2.55
CA ILE A 73 -19.53 0.19 3.88
C ILE A 73 -20.09 1.60 4.03
N SER A 74 -21.38 1.68 4.40
CA SER A 74 -22.09 2.95 4.59
C SER A 74 -21.71 3.64 5.90
N GLY A 75 -21.76 4.97 5.92
CA GLY A 75 -21.54 5.79 7.12
C GLY A 75 -20.16 6.44 7.18
N GLY A 76 -19.44 6.48 6.06
CA GLY A 76 -18.17 7.19 5.94
C GLY A 76 -17.15 6.78 7.00
N LEU A 77 -16.47 7.76 7.59
CA LEU A 77 -15.46 7.48 8.61
C LEU A 77 -16.05 6.94 9.93
N ASN A 78 -17.32 7.22 10.24
CA ASN A 78 -17.98 6.72 11.45
C ASN A 78 -18.11 5.18 11.45
N ALA A 79 -18.05 4.53 10.27
CA ALA A 79 -18.18 3.08 10.11
C ALA A 79 -16.84 2.33 10.01
N VAL A 80 -15.70 3.01 10.16
CA VAL A 80 -14.37 2.40 10.02
C VAL A 80 -14.13 1.32 11.07
N GLU A 81 -14.48 1.58 12.33
CA GLU A 81 -14.36 0.58 13.42
C GLU A 81 -15.15 -0.70 13.13
N HIS A 82 -16.36 -0.55 12.58
CA HIS A 82 -17.19 -1.67 12.19
C HIS A 82 -16.53 -2.54 11.11
N GLY A 83 -15.93 -1.93 10.09
CA GLY A 83 -15.26 -2.71 9.05
C GLY A 83 -13.97 -3.38 9.52
N PHE A 84 -13.21 -2.76 10.44
CA PHE A 84 -12.11 -3.45 11.11
C PHE A 84 -12.61 -4.68 11.89
N LYS A 85 -13.74 -4.56 12.59
CA LYS A 85 -14.35 -5.73 13.25
C LYS A 85 -14.73 -6.82 12.25
N GLN A 86 -15.32 -6.49 11.10
CA GLN A 86 -15.63 -7.49 10.07
C GLN A 86 -14.37 -8.20 9.53
N MET A 87 -13.28 -7.46 9.35
CA MET A 87 -12.00 -8.01 8.93
C MET A 87 -11.44 -8.97 9.99
N MET A 88 -11.46 -8.59 11.27
CA MET A 88 -10.99 -9.43 12.39
C MET A 88 -11.85 -10.68 12.60
N ASP A 89 -13.17 -10.56 12.38
CA ASP A 89 -14.11 -11.68 12.46
C ASP A 89 -14.04 -12.62 11.22
N ASN A 90 -13.05 -12.44 10.32
CA ASN A 90 -12.86 -13.19 9.06
C ASN A 90 -14.07 -13.14 8.09
N LYS A 91 -14.84 -12.04 8.10
CA LYS A 91 -16.02 -11.88 7.24
C LYS A 91 -15.71 -11.26 5.87
N VAL A 92 -14.47 -10.83 5.66
CA VAL A 92 -14.03 -10.19 4.41
C VAL A 92 -13.19 -11.18 3.62
N ALA A 93 -13.65 -11.59 2.44
CA ALA A 93 -12.98 -12.57 1.60
C ALA A 93 -12.71 -12.01 0.20
N ALA A 94 -11.42 -11.83 -0.14
CA ALA A 94 -10.95 -11.30 -1.42
C ALA A 94 -11.59 -9.95 -1.84
N GLU A 95 -12.11 -9.21 -0.86
CA GLU A 95 -12.77 -7.92 -1.05
C GLU A 95 -11.98 -6.80 -0.38
N LYS A 96 -12.09 -5.59 -0.95
CA LYS A 96 -11.57 -4.37 -0.35
C LYS A 96 -12.73 -3.58 0.24
N LEU A 97 -12.70 -3.35 1.55
CA LEU A 97 -13.61 -2.45 2.23
C LEU A 97 -13.33 -1.00 1.76
N VAL A 98 -14.37 -0.30 1.30
CA VAL A 98 -14.30 1.07 0.77
C VAL A 98 -15.37 1.92 1.43
N TYR A 99 -15.01 3.15 1.80
CA TYR A 99 -15.87 4.11 2.50
C TYR A 99 -15.95 5.40 1.70
N THR A 100 -17.13 6.02 1.66
CA THR A 100 -17.34 7.32 1.01
C THR A 100 -17.25 8.42 2.07
N LEU A 101 -16.28 9.34 1.94
CA LEU A 101 -16.10 10.42 2.93
C LEU A 101 -17.34 11.31 3.11
N ALA A 102 -18.10 11.54 2.03
CA ALA A 102 -19.32 12.37 2.06
C ALA A 102 -20.44 11.81 2.95
N GLU A 103 -20.36 10.54 3.35
CA GLU A 103 -21.32 9.90 4.27
C GLU A 103 -20.93 10.08 5.74
N THR A 104 -19.79 10.73 6.03
CA THR A 104 -19.32 10.97 7.39
C THR A 104 -20.16 12.07 8.03
N THR A 105 -20.82 11.76 9.16
CA THR A 105 -21.55 12.76 9.94
C THR A 105 -20.69 13.21 11.11
N ASN A 106 -20.64 14.52 11.35
CA ASN A 106 -20.07 15.07 12.57
C ASN A 106 -21.05 14.76 13.71
N ASN A 107 -20.68 13.81 14.56
CA ASN A 107 -21.38 13.58 15.83
C ASN A 107 -20.91 14.58 16.88
#